data_AF-A0A7R9ZHI0-F1
#
_entry.id   AF-A0A7R9ZHI0-F1
#
_cell.length_a   1.000
_cell.length_b   1.000
_cell.length_c   1.000
_cell.angle_alpha   90.00
_cell.angle_beta   90.00
_cell.angle_gamma   90.00
#
_symmetry.space_group_name_H-M   'P 1'
#
loop_
_entity.id
_entity.type
_entity.pdbx_description
1 polymer ?
#
loop_
_entity_poly.entity_id
_entity_poly.type
_entity_poly.pdbx_seq_one_letter_code
_entity_poly.pdbx_strand_id
1 'polypeptide(L)'
;GGNSLEARLVVSTVAGNRVDGYASTDVSYLGTYTKPVVVGQIMTSNDDRFQVFFAGGRNRFEAPLPNNLLVGRHSGEDSSGRTGDETIGFIVFESGAGSVGGSQWYAEQGP
;
A
#
# COMPACT_ATOMS: atom_id res chain seq x y z
N GLY A 1 -21.20 -2.59 12.27
CA GLY A 1 -20.85 -1.68 13.37
C GLY A 1 -19.36 -1.47 13.33
N GLY A 2 -18.94 -0.22 13.12
CA GLY A 2 -17.54 0.19 12.93
C GLY A 2 -17.06 0.00 11.49
N ASN A 3 -17.03 1.08 10.70
CA ASN A 3 -16.34 1.06 9.41
C ASN A 3 -14.84 0.97 9.71
N SER A 4 -14.22 -0.17 9.43
CA SER A 4 -12.82 -0.44 9.73
C SER A 4 -11.91 0.56 9.00
N LEU A 5 -11.09 1.28 9.76
CA LEU A 5 -10.03 2.15 9.25
C LEU A 5 -8.79 1.92 10.11
N GLU A 6 -7.64 1.71 9.47
CA GLU A 6 -6.35 1.62 10.16
C GLU A 6 -5.28 2.42 9.41
N ALA A 7 -4.35 3.01 10.17
CA ALA A 7 -3.17 3.68 9.63
C ALA A 7 -1.93 2.89 10.06
N ARG A 8 -1.00 2.69 9.13
CA ARG A 8 0.14 1.80 9.31
C ARG A 8 1.43 2.38 8.75
N LEU A 9 2.53 1.99 9.39
CA LEU A 9 3.90 2.20 8.96
C LEU A 9 4.54 0.85 8.66
N VAL A 10 5.32 0.77 7.59
CA VAL A 10 6.18 -0.38 7.28
C VAL A 10 7.50 0.09 6.67
N VAL A 11 8.59 -0.60 7.00
CA VAL A 11 9.88 -0.40 6.34
C VAL A 11 9.92 -1.29 5.11
N SER A 12 10.14 -0.68 3.94
CA SER A 12 10.26 -1.35 2.65
C SER A 12 11.72 -1.45 2.25
N THR A 13 12.27 -2.65 2.36
CA THR A 13 13.67 -2.96 2.02
C THR A 13 13.89 -3.28 0.54
N VAL A 14 12.82 -3.24 -0.26
CA VAL A 14 12.84 -3.54 -1.69
C VAL A 14 12.16 -2.43 -2.47
N ALA A 15 12.68 -2.11 -3.65
CA ALA A 15 11.97 -1.32 -4.65
C ALA A 15 11.64 -2.22 -5.83
N GLY A 16 10.34 -2.46 -6.04
CA GLY A 16 9.86 -3.33 -7.10
C GLY A 16 10.08 -2.73 -8.49
N ASN A 17 10.13 -3.61 -9.48
CA ASN A 17 10.21 -3.25 -10.90
C ASN A 17 9.55 -4.34 -11.77
N ARG A 18 9.52 -4.16 -13.08
CA ARG A 18 8.88 -5.15 -13.98
C ARG A 18 9.54 -6.53 -13.93
N VAL A 19 10.86 -6.58 -13.76
CA VAL A 19 11.68 -7.80 -13.84
C VAL A 19 11.46 -8.69 -12.62
N ASP A 20 11.40 -8.10 -11.42
CA ASP A 20 11.12 -8.82 -10.17
C ASP A 20 9.63 -9.02 -9.87
N GLY A 21 8.75 -8.54 -10.77
CA GLY A 21 7.31 -8.71 -10.61
C GLY A 21 6.64 -7.69 -9.70
N TYR A 22 7.27 -6.53 -9.49
CA TYR A 22 6.90 -5.52 -8.49
C TYR A 22 7.03 -6.08 -7.08
N ALA A 23 8.27 -6.42 -6.71
CA ALA A 23 8.62 -6.84 -5.36
C ALA A 23 8.05 -5.89 -4.29
N SER A 24 7.52 -6.47 -3.22
CA SER A 24 6.73 -5.79 -2.19
C SER A 24 6.85 -6.49 -0.84
N THR A 25 6.26 -5.87 0.17
CA THR A 25 6.20 -6.38 1.54
C THR A 25 4.80 -6.88 1.84
N ASP A 26 4.69 -8.13 2.32
CA ASP A 26 3.44 -8.67 2.85
C ASP A 26 3.16 -8.07 4.24
N VAL A 27 1.94 -7.55 4.41
CA VAL A 27 1.50 -6.94 5.66
C VAL A 27 0.15 -7.52 6.07
N SER A 28 0.05 -7.95 7.32
CA SER A 28 -1.25 -8.33 7.89
C SER A 28 -2.04 -7.09 8.31
N TYR A 29 -3.34 -7.08 8.00
CA TYR A 29 -4.28 -6.12 8.57
C TYR A 29 -4.36 -6.27 10.09
N LEU A 30 -4.60 -5.16 10.80
CA LEU A 30 -4.94 -5.19 12.22
C LEU A 30 -6.46 -5.37 12.40
N GLY A 31 -7.24 -4.80 11.49
CA GLY A 31 -8.69 -4.97 11.39
C GLY A 31 -9.10 -6.15 10.53
N THR A 32 -10.43 -6.30 10.38
CA THR A 32 -11.04 -7.22 9.41
C THR A 32 -11.71 -6.40 8.32
N TYR A 33 -11.44 -6.78 7.07
CA TYR A 33 -11.89 -6.09 5.86
C TYR A 33 -12.56 -7.09 4.91
N THR A 34 -13.61 -6.65 4.19
CA THR A 34 -14.27 -7.44 3.15
C THR A 34 -13.85 -6.98 1.76
N LYS A 35 -13.70 -5.67 1.56
CA LYS A 35 -13.22 -5.08 0.32
C LYS A 35 -12.24 -3.94 0.65
N PRO A 36 -10.98 -4.25 0.98
CA PRO A 36 -10.02 -3.26 1.45
C PRO A 36 -9.59 -2.28 0.36
N VAL A 37 -9.55 -1.00 0.70
CA VAL A 37 -9.03 0.09 -0.15
C VAL A 37 -7.82 0.69 0.54
N VAL A 38 -6.70 0.75 -0.16
CA VAL A 38 -5.41 1.15 0.41
C VAL A 38 -4.88 2.37 -0.33
N VAL A 39 -4.59 3.42 0.43
CA VAL A 39 -3.89 4.62 -0.06
C VAL A 39 -2.67 4.86 0.80
N GLY A 40 -1.58 5.30 0.18
CA GLY A 40 -0.32 5.44 0.89
C GLY A 40 0.69 6.28 0.14
N GLN A 41 1.82 6.48 0.80
CA GLN A 41 2.95 7.25 0.32
C GLN A 41 4.26 6.72 0.90
N ILE A 42 5.35 7.07 0.25
CA ILE A 42 6.70 6.90 0.77
C ILE A 42 6.99 8.14 1.62
N MET A 43 7.35 7.97 2.89
CA MET A 43 7.49 9.08 3.86
C MET A 43 8.94 9.42 4.21
N THR A 44 9.90 8.68 3.65
CA THR A 44 11.32 8.98 3.75
C THR A 44 11.90 9.14 2.34
N SER A 45 13.12 9.68 2.27
CA SER A 45 13.86 9.86 1.02
C SER A 45 15.30 9.43 1.26
N ASN A 46 15.48 8.15 1.62
CA ASN A 46 16.79 7.54 1.82
C ASN A 46 17.46 7.18 0.48
N ASP A 47 16.68 7.07 -0.58
CA ASP A 47 17.08 7.06 -1.99
C ASP A 47 16.67 8.40 -2.62
N ASP A 48 17.54 8.99 -3.44
CA ASP A 48 17.33 10.29 -4.08
C ASP A 48 16.52 10.20 -5.38
N ARG A 49 16.33 8.99 -5.91
CA ARG A 49 15.53 8.76 -7.10
C ARG A 49 14.05 8.84 -6.74
N PHE A 50 13.27 9.42 -7.66
CA PHE A 50 11.81 9.42 -7.59
C PHE A 50 11.28 8.01 -7.34
N GLN A 51 10.27 7.83 -6.49
CA GLN A 51 9.58 6.57 -6.21
C GLN A 51 8.10 6.82 -5.94
N VAL A 52 7.27 5.81 -6.20
CA VAL A 52 5.82 5.84 -5.92
C VAL A 52 5.39 4.62 -5.13
N PHE A 53 4.40 4.82 -4.27
CA PHE A 53 3.73 3.78 -3.52
C PHE A 53 2.79 2.95 -4.41
N PHE A 54 2.67 1.66 -4.12
CA PHE A 54 1.59 0.81 -4.62
C PHE A 54 1.11 -0.17 -3.55
N ALA A 55 -0.12 -0.65 -3.72
CA ALA A 55 -0.69 -1.74 -2.93
C ALA A 55 -1.39 -2.76 -3.85
N GLY A 56 -1.43 -4.03 -3.42
CA GLY A 56 -2.06 -5.11 -4.17
C GLY A 56 -2.42 -6.31 -3.29
N GLY A 57 -3.05 -7.31 -3.91
CA GLY A 57 -3.37 -8.62 -3.34
C GLY A 57 -2.18 -9.58 -3.46
N ARG A 58 -2.38 -10.79 -3.99
CA ARG A 58 -1.31 -11.81 -4.06
C ARG A 58 -0.24 -11.51 -5.09
N ASN A 59 -0.55 -10.64 -6.04
CA ASN A 59 0.33 -10.26 -7.14
C ASN A 59 -0.13 -8.93 -7.74
N ARG A 60 0.65 -8.41 -8.69
CA ARG A 60 0.39 -7.14 -9.39
C ARG A 60 -0.92 -7.05 -10.20
N PHE A 61 -1.62 -8.17 -10.41
CA PHE A 61 -2.90 -8.20 -11.14
C PHE A 61 -4.11 -8.20 -10.20
N GLU A 62 -3.89 -8.18 -8.89
CA GLU A 62 -4.95 -8.26 -7.89
C GLU A 62 -4.95 -7.00 -7.04
N ALA A 63 -6.12 -6.40 -6.86
CA ALA A 63 -6.34 -5.41 -5.81
C ALA A 63 -6.15 -6.06 -4.42
N PRO A 64 -5.96 -5.26 -3.34
CA PRO A 64 -5.86 -5.77 -1.98
C PRO A 64 -6.99 -6.75 -1.62
N LEU A 65 -6.65 -7.88 -1.01
CA LEU A 65 -7.64 -8.89 -0.62
C LEU A 65 -7.87 -8.85 0.89
N PRO A 66 -9.03 -9.33 1.39
CA PRO A 66 -9.33 -9.42 2.83
C PRO A 66 -8.24 -10.04 3.70
N ASN A 67 -7.52 -11.00 3.13
CA ASN A 67 -6.52 -11.82 3.84
C ASN A 67 -5.12 -11.69 3.23
N ASN A 68 -4.91 -10.76 2.29
CA ASN A 68 -3.59 -10.54 1.72
C ASN A 68 -3.43 -9.09 1.22
N LEU A 69 -2.42 -8.44 1.78
CA LEU A 69 -2.01 -7.10 1.40
C LEU A 69 -0.52 -7.11 1.11
N LEU A 70 -0.19 -6.76 -0.12
CA LEU A 70 1.15 -6.36 -0.51
C LEU A 70 1.19 -4.83 -0.56
N VAL A 71 2.22 -4.24 0.03
CA VAL A 71 2.55 -2.82 -0.13
C VAL A 71 3.98 -2.69 -0.60
N GLY A 72 4.24 -1.72 -1.47
CA GLY A 72 5.57 -1.55 -2.01
C GLY A 72 5.81 -0.17 -2.59
N ARG A 73 7.02 -0.01 -3.13
CA ARG A 73 7.48 1.18 -3.82
C ARG A 73 8.14 0.78 -5.13
N HIS A 74 8.01 1.60 -6.16
CA HIS A 74 8.66 1.39 -7.46
C HIS A 74 8.91 2.72 -8.18
N SER A 75 9.65 2.70 -9.29
CA SER A 75 9.63 3.84 -10.24
C SER A 75 9.59 3.33 -11.67
N GLY A 76 8.43 2.78 -12.01
CA GLY A 76 8.20 2.12 -13.29
C GLY A 76 9.09 0.91 -13.50
N GLU A 77 9.76 0.87 -14.65
CA GLU A 77 10.58 -0.27 -15.11
C GLU A 77 12.06 -0.20 -14.70
N ASP A 78 12.43 0.76 -13.85
CA ASP A 78 13.80 0.92 -13.39
C ASP A 78 14.31 -0.32 -12.65
N SER A 79 15.34 -0.95 -13.22
CA SER A 79 15.99 -2.16 -12.69
C SER A 79 17.41 -1.90 -12.18
N SER A 80 17.81 -0.63 -12.02
CA SER A 80 19.17 -0.22 -11.63
C SER A 80 19.60 -0.60 -10.20
N GLY A 81 18.73 -1.28 -9.45
CA GLY A 81 18.96 -1.66 -8.06
C GLY A 81 18.84 -0.44 -7.14
N ARG A 82 17.98 -0.54 -6.13
CA ARG A 82 17.80 0.50 -5.11
C ARG A 82 18.32 0.05 -3.77
N THR A 83 18.98 0.96 -3.08
CA THR A 83 19.83 0.61 -1.93
C THR A 83 19.35 1.23 -0.62
N GLY A 84 18.48 2.25 -0.65
CA GLY A 84 17.88 2.84 0.54
C GLY A 84 16.59 2.13 0.92
N ASP A 85 16.49 1.65 2.16
CA ASP A 85 15.23 1.24 2.79
C ASP A 85 14.34 2.47 2.98
N GLU A 86 13.05 2.38 2.69
CA GLU A 86 12.12 3.51 2.85
C GLU A 86 10.99 3.17 3.81
N THR A 87 10.53 4.15 4.58
CA THR A 87 9.30 4.02 5.36
C THR A 87 8.10 4.32 4.46
N ILE A 88 7.20 3.35 4.32
CA ILE A 88 5.90 3.51 3.68
C ILE A 88 4.86 3.77 4.76
N GLY A 89 4.04 4.79 4.55
CA GLY A 89 2.84 5.06 5.34
C GLY A 89 1.61 4.82 4.50
N PHE A 90 0.65 4.06 5.04
CA PHE A 90 -0.59 3.78 4.33
C PHE A 90 -1.79 3.71 5.29
N ILE A 91 -2.97 3.92 4.72
CA ILE A 91 -4.26 3.82 5.40
C ILE A 91 -5.09 2.77 4.66
N VAL A 92 -5.71 1.86 5.41
CA VAL A 92 -6.67 0.89 4.89
C VAL A 92 -8.07 1.30 5.30
N PHE A 93 -8.96 1.36 4.32
CA PHE A 93 -10.39 1.59 4.48
C PHE A 93 -11.15 0.33 4.10
N GLU A 94 -12.25 0.06 4.79
CA GLU A 94 -13.30 -0.77 4.17
C GLU A 94 -13.97 0.04 3.04
N SER A 95 -14.19 -0.59 1.88
CA SER A 95 -14.90 0.05 0.78
C SER A 95 -16.27 0.56 1.23
N GLY A 96 -16.60 1.79 0.88
CA GLY A 96 -17.84 2.47 1.23
C GLY A 96 -17.60 3.91 1.64
N ALA A 97 -18.48 4.43 2.49
CA ALA A 97 -18.38 5.76 3.06
C ALA A 97 -18.32 5.72 4.60
N GLY A 98 -17.71 6.72 5.20
CA GLY A 98 -17.66 6.86 6.65
C GLY A 98 -17.24 8.25 7.09
N SER A 99 -16.92 8.38 8.39
CA SER A 99 -16.36 9.62 8.92
C SER A 99 -15.23 9.35 9.90
N VAL A 100 -14.26 10.27 9.96
CA VAL A 100 -13.13 10.27 10.89
C VAL A 100 -12.85 11.71 11.30
N GLY A 101 -12.80 11.98 12.61
CA GLY A 101 -12.53 13.33 13.13
C GLY A 101 -13.49 14.41 12.62
N GLY A 102 -14.74 14.06 12.28
CA GLY A 102 -15.73 14.99 11.71
C GLY A 102 -15.67 15.15 10.19
N SER A 103 -14.64 14.63 9.52
CA SER A 103 -14.51 14.61 8.06
C SER A 103 -15.18 13.36 7.49
N GLN A 104 -16.00 13.54 6.45
CA GLN A 104 -16.56 12.43 5.68
C GLN A 104 -15.51 11.88 4.70
N TRP A 105 -15.56 10.57 4.42
CA TRP A 105 -14.74 9.93 3.42
C TRP A 105 -15.57 8.95 2.58
N TYR A 106 -15.12 8.75 1.35
CA TYR A 106 -15.59 7.71 0.43
C TYR A 106 -14.36 6.98 -0.12
N ALA A 107 -14.36 5.66 -0.07
CA ALA A 107 -13.30 4.83 -0.60
C ALA A 107 -13.92 3.66 -1.36
N GLU A 108 -13.46 3.42 -2.57
CA GLU A 108 -13.93 2.30 -3.38
C GLU A 108 -12.73 1.58 -3.98
N GLN A 109 -12.77 0.25 -3.92
CA GLN A 109 -11.73 -0.55 -4.57
C GLN A 109 -11.97 -0.48 -6.07
N GLY A 110 -10.98 0.05 -6.79
CA GLY A 110 -10.96 0.06 -8.25
C GLY A 110 -10.97 -1.35 -8.84
N PRO A 111 -11.19 -1.46 -10.16
CA PRO A 111 -11.21 -2.73 -10.88
C PRO A 111 -9.87 -3.47 -10.82
#